data_AF-A0A0K0JP65-F1
#
_entry.id   AF-A0A0K0JP65-F1
#
_cell.length_a   1.000
_cell.length_b   1.000
_cell.length_c   1.000
_cell.angle_alpha   90.00
_cell.angle_beta   90.00
_cell.angle_gamma   90.00
#
_symmetry.space_group_name_H-M   'P 1'
#
loop_
_entity.id
_entity.type
_entity.pdbx_description
1 polymer ?
#
loop_
_entity_poly.entity_id
_entity_poly.type
_entity_poly.pdbx_seq_one_letter_code
_entity_poly.pdbx_strand_id
1 'polypeptide(L)'
;MENHGEEEQQHIIRETFQLVSKRDDNVCNFLEGGSLIGGSDYKLIYRHYATLYFVFCVDSSESELGILDLIQVFVETLDRCFENVCELDLIFHVDKVHHILDELVMGGMVLETNMTEILLRIQEQEKIEKEEAGIAAAPARAVSAVKSMNISQHIKDFKLADINLSNIKKPF
;
A
#
# COMPACT_ATOMS: atom_id res chain seq x y z
N MET A 1 9.31 -13.37 1.28
CA MET A 1 8.64 -12.83 2.47
C MET A 1 8.54 -13.96 3.47
N GLU A 2 9.42 -13.95 4.47
CA GLU A 2 9.38 -14.91 5.57
C GLU A 2 8.07 -14.70 6.33
N ASN A 3 7.30 -15.78 6.50
CA ASN A 3 6.04 -15.74 7.22
C ASN A 3 6.36 -15.79 8.72
N HIS A 4 6.75 -14.64 9.27
CA HIS A 4 6.94 -14.48 10.71
C HIS A 4 5.64 -14.86 11.41
N GLY A 5 5.73 -15.68 12.46
CA GLY A 5 4.55 -16.06 13.24
C GLY A 5 3.90 -14.80 13.82
N GLU A 6 2.58 -14.82 14.05
CA GLU A 6 1.86 -13.68 14.66
C GLU A 6 2.54 -13.21 15.96
N GLU A 7 3.12 -14.13 16.74
CA GLU A 7 3.89 -13.82 17.95
C GLU A 7 5.12 -12.97 17.67
N GLU A 8 5.84 -13.25 16.59
CA GLU A 8 7.04 -12.53 16.18
C GLU A 8 6.70 -11.13 15.66
N GLN A 9 5.63 -11.01 14.85
CA GLN A 9 5.12 -9.70 14.41
C GLN A 9 4.73 -8.81 15.60
N GLN A 10 4.01 -9.38 16.58
CA GLN A 10 3.64 -8.66 17.79
C GLN A 10 4.85 -8.28 18.63
N HIS A 11 5.89 -9.10 18.64
CA HIS A 11 7.13 -8.79 19.34
C HIS A 11 7.87 -7.62 18.70
N ILE A 12 7.98 -7.61 17.36
CA ILE A 12 8.59 -6.51 16.57
C ILE A 12 7.84 -5.20 16.84
N ILE A 13 6.50 -5.21 16.83
CA ILE A 13 5.68 -4.02 17.10
C ILE A 13 5.98 -3.46 18.51
N ARG A 14 6.05 -4.33 19.52
CA ARG A 14 6.32 -3.93 20.91
C ARG A 14 7.72 -3.33 21.08
N GLU A 15 8.73 -3.96 20.48
CA GLU A 15 10.11 -3.44 20.54
C GLU A 15 10.21 -2.09 19.82
N THR A 16 9.66 -2.00 18.61
CA THR A 16 9.60 -0.75 17.83
C THR A 16 8.97 0.38 18.65
N PHE A 17 7.82 0.10 19.28
CA PHE A 17 7.16 1.07 20.14
C PHE A 17 8.07 1.52 21.30
N GLN A 18 8.74 0.59 21.99
CA GLN A 18 9.62 0.93 23.10
C GLN A 18 10.84 1.77 22.69
N LEU A 19 11.38 1.53 21.49
CA LEU A 19 12.50 2.26 20.94
C LEU A 19 12.12 3.69 20.54
N VAL A 20 10.92 3.88 19.99
CA VAL A 20 10.47 5.17 19.45
C VAL A 20 9.77 6.03 20.52
N SER A 21 8.87 5.46 21.33
CA SER A 21 7.93 6.23 22.18
C SER A 21 8.57 7.01 23.34
N LYS A 22 9.81 6.67 23.70
CA LYS A 22 10.55 7.30 24.82
C LYS A 22 11.49 8.41 24.35
N ARG A 23 11.55 8.65 23.04
CA ARG A 23 12.48 9.58 22.42
C ARG A 23 11.86 10.97 22.35
N ASP A 24 12.70 11.97 22.58
CA ASP A 24 12.34 13.39 22.43
C ASP A 24 12.28 13.77 20.95
N ASP A 25 11.44 14.75 20.57
CA ASP A 25 11.29 15.16 19.16
C ASP A 25 12.57 15.76 18.56
N ASN A 26 13.53 16.21 19.38
CA ASN A 26 14.78 16.83 18.93
C ASN A 26 15.90 15.83 18.59
N VAL A 27 15.66 14.52 18.72
CA VAL A 27 16.67 13.50 18.44
C VAL A 27 16.62 13.03 16.99
N CYS A 28 17.65 12.27 16.58
CA CYS A 28 17.69 11.68 15.25
C CYS A 28 16.52 10.71 15.02
N ASN A 29 15.95 10.80 13.81
CA ASN A 29 14.85 10.00 13.28
C ASN A 29 15.27 8.59 12.78
N PHE A 30 16.54 8.22 12.97
CA PHE A 30 17.11 6.96 12.49
C PHE A 30 17.55 6.13 13.70
N LEU A 31 17.17 4.86 13.70
CA LEU A 31 17.54 3.89 14.72
C LEU A 31 18.08 2.64 14.04
N GLU A 32 19.16 2.07 14.58
CA GLU A 32 19.55 0.71 14.21
C GLU A 32 18.49 -0.27 14.72
N GLY A 33 18.16 -1.26 13.89
CA GLY A 33 17.24 -2.33 14.24
C GLY A 33 17.72 -3.04 15.51
N GLY A 34 16.80 -3.23 16.45
CA GLY A 34 17.07 -4.04 17.63
C GLY A 34 17.45 -5.48 17.23
N SER A 35 17.93 -6.27 18.19
CA SER A 35 18.40 -7.64 17.92
C SER A 35 17.33 -8.55 17.27
N LEU A 36 16.06 -8.17 17.33
CA LEU A 36 14.94 -8.98 16.84
C LEU A 36 14.41 -8.50 15.48
N ILE A 37 14.70 -7.26 15.09
CA ILE A 37 14.37 -6.72 13.76
C ILE A 37 15.52 -7.06 12.79
N GLY A 38 16.01 -8.31 12.82
CA GLY A 38 17.17 -8.72 12.02
C GLY A 38 18.51 -8.07 12.41
N GLY A 39 18.61 -7.45 13.58
CA GLY A 39 19.86 -6.88 14.10
C GLY A 39 20.34 -5.65 13.34
N SER A 40 21.66 -5.49 13.22
CA SER A 40 22.30 -4.33 12.56
C SER A 40 22.03 -4.24 11.05
N ASP A 41 21.42 -5.26 10.46
CA ASP A 41 21.15 -5.31 9.03
C ASP A 41 19.91 -4.50 8.63
N TYR A 42 19.08 -4.10 9.61
CA TYR A 42 17.91 -3.26 9.42
C TYR A 42 18.00 -1.97 10.22
N LYS A 43 17.23 -0.98 9.78
CA LYS A 43 17.09 0.34 10.41
C LYS A 43 15.63 0.71 10.51
N LEU A 44 15.27 1.39 11.59
CA LEU A 44 13.97 2.04 11.74
C LEU A 44 14.11 3.53 11.43
N ILE A 45 13.35 3.98 10.45
CA ILE A 45 13.23 5.39 10.08
C ILE A 45 11.84 5.83 10.51
N TYR A 46 11.76 6.87 11.34
CA TYR A 46 10.48 7.31 11.87
C TYR A 46 10.28 8.82 11.82
N ARG A 47 9.03 9.25 11.87
CA ARG A 47 8.67 10.65 12.08
C ARG A 47 7.42 10.77 12.94
N HIS A 48 7.45 11.72 13.87
CA HIS A 48 6.34 12.03 14.77
C HIS A 48 5.49 13.17 14.18
N TYR A 49 4.20 12.91 14.00
CA TYR A 49 3.21 13.88 13.54
C TYR A 49 2.05 13.94 14.55
N ALA A 50 1.96 15.05 15.28
CA ALA A 50 0.99 15.29 16.35
C ALA A 50 1.00 14.21 17.45
N THR A 51 0.19 13.16 17.29
CA THR A 51 0.02 12.03 18.23
C THR A 51 0.41 10.70 17.60
N LEU A 52 0.83 10.70 16.32
CA LEU A 52 1.10 9.50 15.53
C LEU A 52 2.58 9.38 15.19
N TYR A 53 3.10 8.16 15.29
CA TYR A 53 4.42 7.81 14.80
C TYR A 53 4.28 7.00 13.51
N PHE A 54 4.89 7.51 12.44
CA PHE A 54 5.04 6.78 11.18
C PHE A 54 6.43 6.16 11.17
N VAL A 55 6.50 4.84 11.02
CA VAL A 55 7.75 4.07 11.14
C VAL A 55 7.89 3.15 9.95
N PHE A 56 9.04 3.21 9.29
CA PHE A 56 9.46 2.30 8.24
C PHE A 56 10.65 1.48 8.74
N CYS A 57 10.57 0.16 8.59
CA CYS A 57 11.70 -0.74 8.78
C CYS A 57 12.30 -1.04 7.41
N VAL A 58 13.58 -0.69 7.24
CA VAL A 58 14.30 -0.83 5.97
C VAL A 58 15.62 -1.53 6.18
N ASP A 59 16.18 -2.11 5.11
CA ASP A 59 17.51 -2.68 5.19
C ASP A 59 18.58 -1.57 5.30
N SER A 60 19.80 -1.98 5.63
CA SER A 60 20.93 -1.05 5.75
C SER A 60 21.40 -0.44 4.42
N SER A 61 20.89 -0.91 3.28
CA SER A 61 21.25 -0.45 1.94
C SER A 61 20.40 0.72 1.46
N GLU A 62 19.21 0.90 2.04
CA GLU A 62 18.33 2.02 1.74
C GLU A 62 18.83 3.36 2.31
N SER A 63 18.49 4.44 1.61
CA SER A 63 18.82 5.81 2.04
C SER A 63 17.88 6.28 3.14
N GLU A 64 18.41 6.60 4.33
CA GLU A 64 17.57 7.04 5.46
C GLU A 64 16.77 8.32 5.13
N LEU A 65 17.38 9.25 4.40
CA LEU A 65 16.71 10.48 3.97
C LEU A 65 15.64 10.20 2.91
N GLY A 66 15.89 9.26 2.00
CA GLY A 66 14.88 8.87 0.99
C GLY A 66 13.63 8.27 1.63
N ILE A 67 13.81 7.43 2.67
CA ILE A 67 12.69 6.87 3.44
C ILE A 67 11.98 7.95 4.26
N LEU A 68 12.72 8.91 4.80
CA LEU A 68 12.13 10.03 5.54
C LEU A 68 11.27 10.93 4.63
N ASP A 69 11.71 11.16 3.39
CA ASP A 69 10.93 11.86 2.36
C ASP A 69 9.71 11.03 1.92
N LEU A 70 9.84 9.71 1.82
CA LEU A 70 8.70 8.81 1.53
C LEU A 70 7.62 8.88 2.62
N ILE A 71 8.01 8.89 3.90
CA ILE A 71 7.08 9.10 5.02
C ILE A 71 6.34 10.43 4.85
N GLN A 72 7.04 11.48 4.42
CA GLN A 72 6.41 12.78 4.18
C GLN A 72 5.38 12.73 3.04
N VAL A 73 5.73 12.12 1.91
CA VAL A 73 4.80 11.93 0.78
C VAL A 73 3.55 11.17 1.24
N PHE A 74 3.73 10.12 2.05
CA PHE A 74 2.61 9.34 2.59
C PHE A 74 1.68 10.19 3.46
N VAL A 75 2.23 10.93 4.43
CA VAL A 75 1.45 11.76 5.35
C VAL A 75 0.77 12.92 4.64
N GLU A 76 1.43 13.57 3.69
CA GLU A 76 0.81 14.63 2.88
C GLU A 76 -0.32 14.08 1.98
N THR A 77 -0.16 12.87 1.46
CA THR A 77 -1.21 12.21 0.67
C THR A 77 -2.42 11.88 1.54
N LEU A 78 -2.21 11.39 2.77
CA LEU A 78 -3.27 11.16 3.75
C LEU A 78 -4.01 12.46 4.09
N ASP A 79 -3.28 13.54 4.38
CA ASP A 79 -3.87 14.84 4.72
C ASP A 79 -4.77 15.40 3.60
N ARG A 80 -4.36 15.23 2.34
CA ARG A 80 -5.18 15.60 1.18
C ARG A 80 -6.38 14.69 0.96
N CYS A 81 -6.23 13.38 1.22
CA CYS A 81 -7.31 12.41 1.03
C CYS A 81 -8.42 12.52 2.07
N PHE A 82 -8.10 12.99 3.28
CA PHE A 82 -9.03 13.13 4.40
C PHE A 82 -9.39 14.58 4.74
N GLU A 83 -8.82 15.56 4.03
CA GLU A 83 -9.06 17.01 4.22
C GLU A 83 -8.82 17.46 5.67
N ASN A 84 -7.55 17.50 6.10
CA ASN A 84 -7.11 17.70 7.49
C ASN A 84 -7.24 16.43 8.34
N VAL A 85 -6.42 15.43 7.98
CA VAL A 85 -6.43 14.10 8.58
C VAL A 85 -6.20 14.14 10.09
N CYS A 86 -6.96 13.34 10.83
CA CYS A 86 -6.70 13.05 12.24
C CYS A 86 -6.53 11.54 12.49
N GLU A 87 -6.04 11.20 13.67
CA GLU A 87 -5.84 9.80 14.09
C GLU A 87 -7.11 8.94 14.01
N LEU A 88 -8.29 9.51 14.26
CA LEU A 88 -9.55 8.78 14.18
C LEU A 88 -9.89 8.41 12.73
N ASP A 89 -9.55 9.26 11.75
CA ASP A 89 -9.80 8.96 10.34
C ASP A 89 -9.03 7.72 9.90
N LEU A 90 -7.78 7.58 10.35
CA LEU A 90 -6.96 6.40 10.06
C LEU A 90 -7.53 5.12 10.71
N ILE A 91 -8.11 5.24 11.91
CA ILE A 91 -8.71 4.10 12.62
C ILE A 91 -10.02 3.67 11.95
N PHE A 92 -10.87 4.61 11.55
CA PHE A 92 -12.18 4.30 10.96
C PHE A 92 -12.09 3.95 9.47
N HIS A 93 -11.03 4.37 8.77
CA HIS A 93 -10.86 4.17 7.34
C HIS A 93 -9.53 3.46 7.00
N VAL A 94 -9.19 2.45 7.79
CA VAL A 94 -7.98 1.61 7.59
C VAL A 94 -7.86 1.05 6.17
N ASP A 95 -8.97 0.64 5.54
CA ASP A 95 -8.95 0.14 4.15
C ASP A 95 -8.43 1.20 3.17
N LYS A 96 -8.89 2.45 3.32
CA LYS A 96 -8.44 3.58 2.49
C LYS A 96 -6.97 3.91 2.77
N VAL A 97 -6.52 3.82 4.01
CA VAL A 97 -5.09 4.01 4.36
C VAL A 97 -4.22 2.95 3.68
N HIS A 98 -4.66 1.69 3.67
CA HIS A 98 -3.96 0.62 2.97
C HIS A 98 -3.92 0.85 1.45
N HIS A 99 -5.03 1.23 0.83
CA HIS A 99 -5.05 1.57 -0.60
C HIS A 99 -4.09 2.71 -0.94
N ILE A 100 -4.03 3.75 -0.10
CA ILE A 100 -3.06 4.84 -0.27
C ILE A 100 -1.64 4.28 -0.16
N LEU A 101 -1.34 3.48 0.87
CA LEU A 101 -0.01 2.91 1.05
C LEU A 101 0.41 2.00 -0.12
N ASP A 102 -0.52 1.22 -0.68
CA ASP A 102 -0.26 0.33 -1.80
C ASP A 102 0.11 1.09 -3.09
N GLU A 103 -0.39 2.32 -3.29
CA GLU A 103 0.06 3.16 -4.41
C GLU A 103 1.49 3.69 -4.21
N LEU A 104 1.96 3.81 -2.96
CA LEU A 104 3.32 4.27 -2.65
C LEU A 104 4.33 3.11 -2.65
N VAL A 105 3.99 2.00 -1.99
CA VAL A 105 4.90 0.88 -1.74
C VAL A 105 4.17 -0.44 -1.87
N MET A 106 4.72 -1.33 -2.68
CA MET A 106 4.22 -2.71 -2.83
C MET A 106 5.38 -3.69 -2.89
N GLY A 107 5.24 -4.80 -2.15
CA GLY A 107 6.27 -5.84 -2.13
C GLY A 107 7.63 -5.39 -1.59
N GLY A 108 7.68 -4.30 -0.82
CA GLY A 108 8.91 -3.68 -0.34
C GLY A 108 9.59 -2.74 -1.33
N MET A 109 8.98 -2.48 -2.49
CA MET A 109 9.48 -1.55 -3.49
C MET A 109 8.64 -0.27 -3.51
N VAL A 110 9.31 0.87 -3.63
CA VAL A 110 8.64 2.16 -3.87
C VAL A 110 8.13 2.18 -5.31
N LEU A 111 6.83 2.43 -5.48
CA LEU A 111 6.18 2.49 -6.78
C LEU A 111 6.06 3.93 -7.28
N GLU A 112 5.52 4.82 -6.46
CA GLU A 112 5.26 6.20 -6.82
C GLU A 112 5.59 7.13 -5.65
N THR A 113 6.14 8.30 -5.99
CA THR A 113 6.44 9.37 -5.02
C THR A 113 5.80 10.70 -5.42
N ASN A 114 5.26 10.80 -6.64
CA ASN A 114 4.50 11.95 -7.07
C ASN A 114 3.07 11.87 -6.53
N MET A 115 2.81 12.67 -5.49
CA MET A 115 1.49 12.80 -4.87
C MET A 115 0.35 13.11 -5.86
N THR A 116 0.62 13.79 -6.98
CA THR A 116 -0.44 14.06 -7.99
C THR A 116 -0.90 12.79 -8.69
N GLU A 117 0.04 11.92 -9.06
CA GLU A 117 -0.26 10.62 -9.67
C GLU A 117 -0.94 9.70 -8.67
N ILE A 118 -0.44 9.66 -7.42
CA ILE A 118 -1.04 8.85 -6.34
C ILE A 118 -2.51 9.25 -6.12
N LEU A 119 -2.79 10.54 -5.98
CA LEU A 119 -4.16 11.04 -5.79
C LEU A 119 -5.07 10.71 -6.98
N LEU A 120 -4.55 10.77 -8.20
CA LEU A 120 -5.31 10.38 -9.40
C LEU A 120 -5.71 8.91 -9.34
N ARG A 121 -4.78 8.01 -8.99
CA ARG A 121 -5.06 6.57 -8.88
C ARG A 121 -6.08 6.25 -7.80
N ILE A 122 -5.96 6.90 -6.64
CA ILE A 122 -6.94 6.76 -5.55
C ILE A 122 -8.34 7.19 -6.02
N GLN A 123 -8.45 8.30 -6.74
CA GLN A 123 -9.74 8.78 -7.27
C GLN A 123 -10.34 7.83 -8.32
N GLU A 124 -9.51 7.26 -9.20
CA GLU A 124 -9.94 6.25 -10.17
C GLU A 124 -10.47 5.00 -9.46
N GLN A 125 -9.75 4.53 -8.44
CA GLN A 125 -10.15 3.38 -7.63
C GLN A 125 -11.48 3.63 -6.90
N GLU A 126 -11.64 4.78 -6.23
CA GLU A 126 -12.90 5.16 -5.56
C GLU A 126 -14.08 5.22 -6.54
N LYS A 127 -13.84 5.65 -7.79
CA LYS A 127 -14.87 5.70 -8.83
C LYS A 127 -15.32 4.28 -9.22
N ILE A 128 -14.37 3.38 -9.43
CA ILE A 128 -14.65 1.98 -9.77
C ILE A 128 -15.44 1.31 -8.65
N GLU A 129 -15.02 1.47 -7.39
CA GLU A 129 -15.71 0.92 -6.22
C GLU A 129 -17.15 1.41 -6.11
N LYS A 130 -17.40 2.70 -6.37
CA LYS A 130 -18.75 3.28 -6.39
C LYS A 130 -19.60 2.70 -7.53
N GLU A 131 -19.03 2.50 -8.71
CA GLU A 131 -19.71 1.89 -9.85
C GLU A 131 -20.10 0.43 -9.56
N GLU A 132 -19.20 -0.36 -8.96
CA GLU A 132 -19.46 -1.75 -8.58
C GLU A 132 -20.51 -1.87 -7.45
N ALA A 133 -20.43 -1.00 -6.44
CA ALA A 133 -21.42 -0.94 -5.37
C ALA A 133 -22.82 -0.56 -5.89
N GLY A 134 -22.89 0.35 -6.87
CA GLY A 134 -24.13 0.72 -7.56
C GLY A 134 -24.76 -0.44 -8.35
N ILE A 135 -23.94 -1.32 -8.94
CA ILE A 135 -24.40 -2.53 -9.63
C ILE A 135 -24.91 -3.58 -8.62
N ALA A 136 -24.25 -3.73 -7.47
CA ALA A 136 -24.65 -4.69 -6.43
C ALA A 136 -25.94 -4.28 -5.70
N ALA A 137 -26.21 -2.98 -5.54
CA ALA A 137 -27.41 -2.45 -4.89
C ALA A 137 -28.64 -2.36 -5.81
N ALA A 138 -28.47 -2.55 -7.12
CA ALA A 138 -29.57 -2.52 -8.07
C ALA A 138 -30.48 -3.76 -7.92
N PRO A 139 -31.82 -3.62 -7.94
CA PRO A 139 -32.72 -4.76 -7.89
C PRO A 139 -32.41 -5.73 -9.04
N ALA A 140 -32.42 -7.04 -8.79
CA ALA A 140 -31.95 -8.09 -9.72
C ALA A 140 -32.49 -7.99 -11.16
N ARG A 141 -33.65 -7.35 -11.35
CA ARG A 141 -34.24 -7.06 -12.68
C ARG A 141 -33.47 -5.98 -13.46
N ALA A 142 -32.92 -4.97 -12.79
CA ALA A 142 -32.09 -3.94 -13.41
C ALA A 142 -30.72 -4.51 -13.81
N VAL A 143 -30.08 -5.33 -12.96
CA VAL A 143 -28.78 -5.96 -13.24
C VAL A 143 -28.81 -6.83 -14.51
N SER A 144 -29.90 -7.57 -14.73
CA SER A 144 -30.08 -8.38 -15.96
C SER A 144 -30.18 -7.52 -17.23
N ALA A 145 -30.74 -6.31 -17.14
CA ALA A 145 -30.87 -5.40 -18.28
C ALA A 145 -29.53 -4.73 -18.66
N VAL A 146 -28.66 -4.44 -17.69
CA VAL A 146 -27.32 -3.87 -17.96
C VAL A 146 -26.37 -4.94 -18.52
N LYS A 147 -26.48 -6.19 -18.07
CA LYS A 147 -25.67 -7.31 -18.60
C LYS A 147 -25.96 -7.61 -20.08
N SER A 148 -27.15 -7.25 -20.57
CA SER A 148 -27.51 -7.31 -22.00
C SER A 148 -27.05 -6.11 -22.83
N MET A 149 -26.59 -5.02 -22.18
CA MET A 149 -25.99 -3.86 -22.86
C MET A 149 -24.46 -3.98 -22.88
N ASN A 150 -23.99 -4.77 -23.85
CA ASN A 150 -22.71 -4.54 -24.55
C ASN A 150 -21.37 -4.63 -23.78
N ILE A 151 -21.16 -5.68 -22.98
CA ILE A 151 -19.80 -6.10 -22.55
C ILE A 151 -19.32 -7.36 -23.32
N SER A 152 -20.18 -7.96 -24.15
CA SER A 152 -19.88 -9.22 -24.85
C SER A 152 -19.29 -9.10 -26.26
N GLN A 153 -19.03 -7.90 -26.78
CA GLN A 153 -18.50 -7.73 -28.14
C GLN A 153 -16.99 -7.42 -28.21
N HIS A 154 -16.36 -6.82 -27.18
CA HIS A 154 -14.94 -6.49 -27.25
C HIS A 154 -13.98 -7.61 -26.79
N ILE A 155 -14.48 -8.64 -26.10
CA ILE A 155 -13.66 -9.76 -25.57
C ILE A 155 -13.62 -10.95 -26.55
N LYS A 156 -14.59 -11.07 -27.47
CA LYS A 156 -14.60 -12.16 -28.45
C LYS A 156 -13.57 -11.98 -29.57
N ASP A 157 -13.16 -10.75 -29.85
CA ASP A 157 -12.16 -10.46 -30.89
C ASP A 157 -10.71 -10.60 -30.40
N PHE A 158 -10.46 -10.83 -29.10
CA PHE A 158 -9.11 -11.03 -28.57
C PHE A 158 -8.70 -12.49 -28.39
N LYS A 159 -9.54 -13.45 -28.82
CA LYS A 159 -9.14 -14.85 -28.90
C LYS A 159 -9.03 -15.29 -30.35
N LEU A 160 -7.79 -15.65 -30.68
CA LEU A 160 -7.33 -16.52 -31.78
C LEU A 160 -6.75 -15.79 -33.01
N ALA A 161 -5.58 -15.16 -32.83
CA ALA A 161 -4.58 -15.05 -33.88
C ALA A 161 -3.21 -15.50 -33.36
N ASP A 162 -2.80 -16.67 -33.81
CA ASP A 162 -1.42 -17.13 -34.02
C ASP A 162 -0.45 -17.33 -32.83
N ILE A 163 -0.72 -18.35 -32.00
CA ILE A 163 0.37 -19.18 -31.48
C ILE A 163 0.23 -20.57 -32.09
N ASN A 164 0.92 -20.79 -33.20
CA ASN A 164 1.06 -22.10 -33.81
C ASN A 164 2.05 -22.94 -32.98
N LEU A 165 1.51 -23.81 -32.12
CA LEU A 165 2.26 -24.71 -31.23
C LEU A 165 2.76 -26.00 -31.91
N SER A 166 2.81 -26.07 -33.25
CA SER A 166 3.20 -27.32 -33.94
C SER A 166 4.71 -27.62 -33.97
N ASN A 167 5.59 -26.81 -33.37
CA ASN A 167 7.05 -26.99 -33.49
C ASN A 167 7.83 -27.24 -32.18
N ILE A 168 7.18 -27.54 -31.06
CA ILE A 168 7.92 -28.02 -29.86
C ILE A 168 8.15 -29.53 -30.00
N LYS A 169 9.18 -29.88 -30.79
CA LYS A 169 9.78 -31.21 -30.82
C LYS A 169 10.65 -31.38 -29.56
N LYS A 170 10.20 -32.16 -28.58
CA LYS A 170 11.11 -32.95 -27.72
C LYS A 170 11.38 -34.28 -28.44
N PRO A 171 12.46 -35.06 -28.23
CA PRO A 171 13.37 -35.05 -27.08
C PRO A 171 14.88 -35.20 -27.41
N PHE A 172 15.75 -34.69 -26.54
CA PHE A 172 16.97 -35.33 -25.99
C PHE A 172 17.29 -34.64 -24.68
#